data_AF-A0A1L5NL01-F1
#
_entry.id   AF-A0A1L5NL01-F1
#
_cell.length_a   1.000
_cell.length_b   1.000
_cell.length_c   1.000
_cell.angle_alpha   90.00
_cell.angle_beta   90.00
_cell.angle_gamma   90.00
#
_symmetry.space_group_name_H-M   'P 1'
#
loop_
_entity.id
_entity.type
_entity.pdbx_description
1 polymer ?
#
loop_
_entity_poly.entity_id
_entity_poly.type
_entity_poly.pdbx_seq_one_letter_code
_entity_poly.pdbx_strand_id
1 'polypeptide(L)'
;MPSQDERSPVDDGVPTEIQPVEVRDLKTRVSDDLGEVSKAAKDAAQTATQKIQDTVAEQTDFAAHQVGGISTALQKVGAELESSDQAQVGRYAKQIGESVAVLAKKMEGRDLREIASMAEDFGRKQPLAFLGVAALAGLAASRFLTASAIRKSSPSAPGKMQASTDFQLSSTAGTSGGPHNG
;
A
#
# COMPACT_ATOMS: atom_id res chain seq x y z
N MET A 1 36.72 64.90 15.55
CA MET A 1 35.48 64.33 14.98
C MET A 1 35.90 63.08 14.20
N PRO A 2 35.29 61.91 14.47
CA PRO A 2 36.02 60.66 14.67
C PRO A 2 36.32 59.89 13.38
N SER A 3 37.45 59.19 13.38
CA SER A 3 37.79 58.09 12.48
C SER A 3 38.50 57.02 13.32
N GLN A 4 38.39 55.77 12.86
CA GLN A 4 39.04 54.54 13.35
C GLN A 4 38.09 53.61 14.13
N ASP A 5 37.15 53.03 13.38
CA ASP A 5 37.13 51.60 13.05
C ASP A 5 38.12 50.72 13.87
N GLU A 6 37.69 50.28 15.05
CA GLU A 6 38.36 49.20 15.78
C GLU A 6 37.53 47.92 15.59
N ARG A 7 37.94 47.13 14.60
CA ARG A 7 37.48 45.74 14.44
C ARG A 7 38.14 44.87 15.49
N SER A 8 37.34 44.17 16.29
CA SER A 8 37.51 42.77 16.74
C SER A 8 36.41 42.39 17.72
N PRO A 9 36.10 41.10 17.91
CA PRO A 9 35.83 40.05 16.93
C PRO A 9 34.34 39.63 17.03
N VAL A 10 33.79 39.14 15.92
CA VAL A 10 32.55 38.34 15.98
C VAL A 10 32.94 37.03 16.67
N ASP A 11 32.62 36.92 17.95
CA ASP A 11 32.68 35.68 18.69
C ASP A 11 31.57 34.76 18.14
N ASP A 12 31.97 33.82 17.28
CA ASP A 12 31.14 32.70 16.80
C ASP A 12 30.85 31.73 17.95
N GLY A 13 30.22 32.24 19.01
CA GLY A 13 29.63 31.42 20.06
C GLY A 13 28.25 30.95 19.62
N VAL A 14 28.16 30.11 18.58
CA VAL A 14 26.97 29.28 18.42
C VAL A 14 27.00 28.27 19.57
N PRO A 15 26.08 28.33 20.56
CA PRO A 15 25.96 27.25 21.52
C PRO A 15 25.31 26.10 20.75
N THR A 16 26.14 25.25 20.15
CA THR A 16 25.70 23.97 19.61
C THR A 16 25.58 23.01 20.80
N GLU A 17 24.64 23.32 21.70
CA GLU A 17 24.18 22.35 22.69
C GLU A 17 23.09 21.52 22.01
N ILE A 18 23.53 20.52 21.25
CA ILE A 18 22.64 19.43 20.83
C ILE A 18 22.30 18.67 22.11
N GLN A 19 21.22 19.07 22.78
CA GLN A 19 20.68 18.33 23.90
C GLN A 19 20.46 16.87 23.45
N PRO A 20 21.05 15.87 24.14
CA PRO A 20 20.88 14.48 23.78
C PRO A 20 19.40 14.13 23.93
N VAL A 21 18.71 13.95 22.81
CA VAL A 21 17.31 13.48 22.81
C VAL A 21 17.26 12.21 23.64
N GLU A 22 16.50 12.24 24.73
CA GLU A 22 16.51 11.23 25.78
C GLU A 22 15.86 9.93 25.26
N VAL A 23 16.68 9.09 24.64
CA VAL A 23 16.33 7.75 24.12
C VAL A 23 15.70 6.83 25.17
N ARG A 24 15.84 7.17 26.46
CA ARG A 24 15.26 6.43 27.59
C ARG A 24 13.75 6.60 27.66
N ASP A 25 13.24 7.81 27.47
CA ASP A 25 11.80 8.09 27.52
C ASP A 25 11.04 7.47 26.36
N LEU A 26 11.65 7.50 25.17
CA LEU A 26 11.12 6.84 23.98
C LEU A 26 11.05 5.32 24.17
N LYS A 27 12.09 4.71 24.75
CA LYS A 27 12.11 3.27 25.00
C LYS A 27 11.04 2.84 26.01
N THR A 28 10.80 3.65 27.05
CA THR A 28 9.78 3.36 28.07
C THR A 28 8.37 3.46 27.49
N ARG A 29 8.05 4.57 26.80
CA ARG A 29 6.72 4.74 26.17
C ARG A 29 6.43 3.68 25.11
N VAL A 30 7.42 3.36 24.27
CA VAL A 30 7.28 2.28 23.29
C VAL A 30 7.06 0.94 23.99
N SER A 31 7.70 0.67 25.12
CA SER A 31 7.52 -0.59 25.85
C SER A 31 6.12 -0.73 26.45
N ASP A 32 5.57 0.36 26.99
CA ASP A 32 4.21 0.39 27.56
C ASP A 32 3.15 0.22 26.46
N ASP A 33 3.26 1.00 25.36
CA ASP A 33 2.38 0.89 24.20
C ASP A 33 2.47 -0.50 23.54
N LEU A 34 3.67 -1.10 23.49
CA LEU A 34 3.85 -2.46 22.96
C LEU A 34 3.09 -3.50 23.77
N GLY A 35 2.95 -3.32 25.10
CA GLY A 35 2.19 -4.22 25.95
C GLY A 35 0.71 -4.24 25.60
N GLU A 36 0.10 -3.06 25.47
CA GLU A 36 -1.31 -2.91 25.11
C GLU A 36 -1.58 -3.36 23.67
N VAL A 37 -0.75 -2.93 22.72
CA VAL A 37 -0.83 -3.34 21.31
C VAL A 37 -0.67 -4.85 21.17
N SER A 38 0.27 -5.46 21.90
CA SER A 38 0.45 -6.91 21.87
C SER A 38 -0.80 -7.66 22.34
N LYS A 39 -1.46 -7.18 23.40
CA LYS A 39 -2.70 -7.79 23.91
C LYS A 39 -3.83 -7.65 22.89
N ALA A 40 -4.07 -6.45 22.37
CA ALA A 40 -5.08 -6.21 21.35
C ALA A 40 -4.82 -7.03 20.07
N ALA A 41 -3.55 -7.15 19.67
CA ALA A 41 -3.15 -7.96 18.53
C ALA A 41 -3.42 -9.46 18.76
N LYS A 42 -3.20 -9.99 19.96
CA LYS A 42 -3.51 -11.39 20.29
C LYS A 42 -5.01 -11.67 20.21
N ASP A 43 -5.84 -10.81 20.79
CA ASP A 43 -7.30 -10.97 20.77
C ASP A 43 -7.86 -10.88 19.34
N ALA A 44 -7.36 -9.93 18.55
CA ALA A 44 -7.70 -9.79 17.14
C ALA A 44 -7.23 -11.01 16.31
N ALA A 45 -6.01 -11.49 16.53
CA ALA A 45 -5.46 -12.65 15.85
C ALA A 45 -6.25 -13.93 16.15
N GLN A 46 -6.66 -14.15 17.41
CA GLN A 46 -7.49 -15.30 17.78
C GLN A 46 -8.83 -15.29 17.05
N THR A 47 -9.49 -14.13 17.02
CA THR A 47 -10.77 -13.95 16.33
C THR A 47 -10.65 -14.14 14.81
N ALA A 48 -9.60 -13.57 14.21
CA ALA A 48 -9.33 -13.72 12.78
C ALA A 48 -9.02 -15.18 12.41
N THR A 49 -8.20 -15.86 13.22
CA THR A 49 -7.80 -17.25 12.98
C THR A 49 -9.00 -18.20 13.03
N GLN A 50 -9.95 -17.99 13.94
CA GLN A 50 -11.20 -18.76 13.97
C GLN A 50 -12.03 -18.55 12.70
N LYS A 51 -12.20 -17.30 12.23
CA LYS A 51 -13.00 -16.99 11.04
C LYS A 51 -12.38 -17.45 9.71
N ILE A 52 -11.05 -17.42 9.61
CA ILE A 52 -10.33 -17.73 8.36
C ILE A 52 -10.25 -19.24 8.12
N GLN A 53 -10.13 -20.05 9.19
CA GLN A 53 -10.07 -21.51 9.08
C GLN A 53 -11.28 -22.10 8.37
N ASP A 54 -12.46 -21.49 8.53
CA ASP A 54 -13.71 -22.00 7.94
C ASP A 54 -13.89 -21.62 6.45
N THR A 55 -13.07 -20.71 5.90
CA THR A 55 -13.37 -20.06 4.60
C THR A 55 -12.28 -20.23 3.53
N VAL A 56 -11.04 -20.58 3.87
CA VAL A 56 -9.89 -20.29 2.97
C VAL A 56 -9.02 -21.51 2.60
N ALA A 57 -9.33 -22.73 3.07
CA ALA A 57 -8.51 -23.91 2.79
C ALA A 57 -8.29 -24.20 1.27
N GLU A 58 -9.22 -23.82 0.41
CA GLU A 58 -9.16 -24.10 -1.03
C GLU A 58 -8.44 -23.04 -1.88
N GLN A 59 -8.05 -21.88 -1.32
CA GLN A 59 -7.57 -20.74 -2.11
C GLN A 59 -6.05 -20.56 -2.12
N THR A 60 -5.30 -21.42 -1.42
CA THR A 60 -3.83 -21.29 -1.32
C THR A 60 -3.15 -21.47 -2.68
N ASP A 61 -3.62 -22.40 -3.51
CA ASP A 61 -3.05 -22.63 -4.85
C ASP A 61 -3.21 -21.41 -5.77
N PHE A 62 -4.38 -20.76 -5.72
CA PHE A 62 -4.60 -19.52 -6.47
C PHE A 62 -3.65 -18.41 -6.01
N ALA A 63 -3.44 -18.27 -4.71
CA ALA A 63 -2.49 -17.31 -4.16
C ALA A 63 -1.04 -17.65 -4.58
N ALA A 64 -0.64 -18.92 -4.55
CA ALA A 64 0.67 -19.39 -4.99
C ALA A 64 0.94 -19.04 -6.46
N HIS A 65 -0.05 -19.27 -7.34
CA HIS A 65 0.05 -18.86 -8.74
C HIS A 65 0.23 -17.35 -8.91
N GLN A 66 -0.50 -16.55 -8.14
CA GLN A 66 -0.40 -15.09 -8.23
C GLN A 66 0.96 -14.58 -7.77
N VAL A 67 1.51 -15.17 -6.69
CA VAL A 67 2.87 -14.89 -6.20
C VAL A 67 3.92 -15.32 -7.24
N GLY A 68 3.73 -16.45 -7.92
CA GLY A 68 4.57 -16.89 -9.04
C GLY A 68 4.55 -15.94 -10.25
N GLY A 69 3.42 -15.29 -10.51
CA GLY A 69 3.32 -14.23 -11.51
C GLY A 69 4.20 -13.02 -11.16
N ILE A 70 4.16 -12.60 -9.88
CA ILE A 70 4.97 -11.48 -9.38
C ILE A 70 6.46 -11.82 -9.42
N SER A 71 6.85 -13.03 -9.01
CA SER A 71 8.25 -13.45 -9.10
C SER A 71 8.78 -13.41 -10.52
N THR A 72 7.96 -13.86 -11.48
CA THR A 72 8.31 -13.84 -12.91
C THR A 72 8.48 -12.41 -13.41
N ALA A 73 7.60 -11.49 -13.00
CA ALA A 73 7.73 -10.08 -13.35
C ALA A 73 9.01 -9.46 -12.77
N LEU A 74 9.33 -9.72 -11.50
CA LEU A 74 10.55 -9.23 -10.85
C LEU A 74 11.82 -9.79 -11.50
N GLN A 75 11.82 -11.08 -11.87
CA GLN A 75 12.95 -11.68 -12.59
C GLN A 75 13.14 -11.05 -13.97
N LYS A 76 12.05 -10.80 -14.71
CA LYS A 76 12.11 -10.12 -16.01
C LYS A 76 12.64 -8.70 -15.89
N VAL A 77 12.10 -7.92 -14.95
CA VAL A 77 12.59 -6.56 -14.66
C VAL A 77 14.05 -6.58 -14.21
N GLY A 78 14.41 -7.54 -13.37
CA GLY A 78 15.79 -7.73 -12.92
C GLY A 78 16.73 -8.07 -14.07
N ALA A 79 16.35 -8.96 -14.98
CA ALA A 79 17.14 -9.31 -16.15
C ALA A 79 17.32 -8.11 -17.11
N GLU A 80 16.26 -7.33 -17.30
CA GLU A 80 16.30 -6.10 -18.12
C GLU A 80 17.26 -5.07 -17.52
N LEU A 81 17.13 -4.79 -16.22
CA LEU A 81 17.99 -3.87 -15.49
C LEU A 81 19.44 -4.37 -15.39
N GLU A 82 19.63 -5.70 -15.28
CA GLU A 82 20.94 -6.34 -15.23
C GLU A 82 21.71 -6.14 -16.54
N SER A 83 20.97 -6.15 -17.66
CA SER A 83 21.48 -5.97 -19.02
C SER A 83 21.62 -4.49 -19.43
N SER A 84 21.13 -3.58 -18.60
CA SER A 84 21.18 -2.13 -18.77
C SER A 84 22.25 -1.49 -17.86
N ASP A 85 22.30 -0.15 -17.79
CA ASP A 85 23.25 0.59 -16.93
C ASP A 85 23.11 0.32 -15.42
N GLN A 86 22.03 -0.34 -14.99
CA GLN A 86 21.70 -0.60 -13.59
C GLN A 86 21.97 -2.04 -13.17
N ALA A 87 23.10 -2.60 -13.61
CA ALA A 87 23.45 -4.01 -13.44
C ALA A 87 23.29 -4.53 -11.99
N GLN A 88 23.69 -3.70 -11.01
CA GLN A 88 23.65 -4.07 -9.60
C GLN A 88 22.22 -4.13 -9.06
N VAL A 89 21.36 -3.20 -9.46
CA VAL A 89 19.93 -3.18 -9.11
C VAL A 89 19.20 -4.35 -9.76
N GLY A 90 19.53 -4.64 -11.03
CA GLY A 90 18.97 -5.78 -11.76
C GLY A 90 19.25 -7.11 -11.09
N ARG A 91 20.49 -7.33 -10.65
CA ARG A 91 20.86 -8.54 -9.88
C ARG A 91 20.06 -8.69 -8.60
N TYR A 92 19.86 -7.61 -7.84
CA TYR A 92 19.04 -7.65 -6.63
C TYR A 92 17.57 -7.96 -6.94
N ALA A 93 16.97 -7.30 -7.94
CA ALA A 93 15.59 -7.54 -8.34
C ALA A 93 15.37 -8.99 -8.80
N LYS A 94 16.32 -9.53 -9.58
CA LYS A 94 16.32 -10.92 -10.02
C LYS A 94 16.41 -11.90 -8.84
N GLN A 95 17.34 -11.68 -7.91
CA GLN A 95 17.50 -12.52 -6.72
C GLN A 95 16.25 -12.50 -5.82
N ILE A 96 15.60 -11.35 -5.68
CA ILE A 96 14.32 -11.24 -4.97
C ILE A 96 13.26 -12.07 -5.70
N GLY A 97 13.15 -11.90 -7.03
CA GLY A 97 12.23 -12.69 -7.84
C GLY A 97 12.46 -14.20 -7.74
N GLU A 98 13.70 -14.67 -7.72
CA GLU A 98 14.04 -16.09 -7.51
C GLU A 98 13.60 -16.58 -6.12
N SER A 99 13.86 -15.78 -5.09
CA SER A 99 13.47 -16.10 -3.70
C SER A 99 11.93 -16.19 -3.55
N VAL A 100 11.20 -15.29 -4.21
CA VAL A 100 9.73 -15.28 -4.23
C VAL A 100 9.18 -16.48 -5.02
N ALA A 101 9.84 -16.89 -6.11
CA ALA A 101 9.45 -18.07 -6.87
C ALA A 101 9.61 -19.37 -6.05
N VAL A 102 10.70 -19.48 -5.29
CA VAL A 102 10.90 -20.61 -4.36
C VAL A 102 9.82 -20.61 -3.29
N LEU A 103 9.41 -19.45 -2.79
CA LEU A 103 8.32 -19.35 -1.83
C LEU A 103 6.99 -19.78 -2.45
N ALA A 104 6.63 -19.28 -3.64
CA ALA A 104 5.41 -19.67 -4.35
C ALA A 104 5.29 -21.19 -4.51
N LYS A 105 6.38 -21.86 -4.94
CA LYS A 105 6.43 -23.32 -5.05
C LYS A 105 6.29 -24.05 -3.73
N LYS A 106 6.74 -23.45 -2.62
CA LYS A 106 6.56 -24.02 -1.27
C LYS A 106 5.14 -23.85 -0.76
N MET A 107 4.38 -22.90 -1.29
CA MET A 107 2.99 -22.64 -0.90
C MET A 107 1.99 -23.51 -1.65
N GLU A 108 2.34 -23.95 -2.86
CA GLU A 108 1.53 -24.85 -3.68
C GLU A 108 1.25 -26.16 -2.93
N GLY A 109 -0.02 -26.54 -2.84
CA GLY A 109 -0.47 -27.74 -2.14
C GLY A 109 -0.28 -27.72 -0.61
N ARG A 110 -0.02 -26.55 -0.01
CA ARG A 110 0.04 -26.39 1.45
C ARG A 110 -1.21 -25.75 2.02
N ASP A 111 -1.51 -26.15 3.26
CA ASP A 111 -2.59 -25.52 4.00
C ASP A 111 -2.15 -24.21 4.64
N LEU A 112 -3.11 -23.30 4.90
CA LEU A 112 -2.85 -22.01 5.52
C LEU A 112 -2.12 -22.09 6.86
N ARG A 113 -2.32 -23.18 7.61
CA ARG A 113 -1.62 -23.42 8.87
C ARG A 113 -0.12 -23.59 8.66
N GLU A 114 0.27 -24.30 7.60
CA GLU A 114 1.68 -24.48 7.25
C GLU A 114 2.28 -23.17 6.73
N ILE A 115 1.51 -22.41 5.94
CA ILE A 115 1.90 -21.07 5.47
C ILE A 115 2.16 -20.14 6.67
N ALA A 116 1.26 -20.12 7.65
CA ALA A 116 1.40 -19.34 8.87
C ALA A 116 2.65 -19.75 9.66
N SER A 117 2.91 -21.07 9.79
CA SER A 117 4.13 -21.57 10.43
C SER A 117 5.39 -21.11 9.71
N MET A 118 5.39 -21.10 8.36
CA MET A 118 6.52 -20.58 7.58
C MET A 118 6.74 -19.09 7.80
N ALA A 119 5.66 -18.30 7.93
CA ALA A 119 5.74 -16.88 8.23
C ALA A 119 6.29 -16.61 9.65
N GLU A 120 5.88 -17.42 10.64
CA GLU A 120 6.41 -17.35 12.01
C GLU A 120 7.91 -17.68 12.02
N ASP A 121 8.32 -18.76 11.37
CA ASP A 121 9.72 -19.15 11.25
C ASP A 121 10.56 -18.06 10.58
N PHE A 122 10.03 -17.43 9.53
CA PHE A 122 10.67 -16.30 8.86
C PHE A 122 10.84 -15.11 9.81
N GLY A 123 9.78 -14.74 10.53
CA GLY A 123 9.81 -13.64 11.51
C GLY A 123 10.85 -13.86 12.60
N ARG A 124 11.01 -15.11 13.06
CA ARG A 124 12.02 -15.49 14.06
C ARG A 124 13.45 -15.46 13.52
N LYS A 125 13.65 -15.84 12.25
CA LYS A 125 14.98 -15.88 11.61
C LYS A 125 15.45 -14.51 11.14
N GLN A 126 14.52 -13.67 10.67
CA GLN A 126 14.83 -12.36 10.08
C GLN A 126 13.87 -11.29 10.61
N PRO A 127 14.01 -10.86 11.87
CA PRO A 127 13.08 -9.92 12.50
C PRO A 127 13.00 -8.58 11.77
N LEU A 128 14.13 -8.05 11.27
CA LEU A 128 14.15 -6.78 10.53
C LEU A 128 13.41 -6.88 9.20
N ALA A 129 13.58 -7.97 8.45
CA ALA A 129 12.88 -8.18 7.19
C ALA A 129 11.37 -8.33 7.41
N PHE A 130 10.98 -9.06 8.46
CA PHE A 130 9.58 -9.21 8.84
C PHE A 130 8.93 -7.87 9.21
N LEU A 131 9.61 -7.03 10.00
CA LEU A 131 9.12 -5.68 10.32
C LEU A 131 8.98 -4.82 9.06
N GLY A 132 9.92 -4.89 8.12
CA GLY A 132 9.84 -4.18 6.85
C GLY A 132 8.61 -4.60 6.02
N VAL A 133 8.40 -5.91 5.85
CA VAL A 133 7.25 -6.44 5.12
C VAL A 133 5.94 -6.10 5.84
N ALA A 134 5.88 -6.24 7.17
CA ALA A 134 4.70 -5.92 7.97
C ALA A 134 4.32 -4.43 7.88
N ALA A 135 5.30 -3.53 7.91
CA ALA A 135 5.06 -2.10 7.74
C ALA A 135 4.50 -1.77 6.35
N LEU A 136 5.08 -2.34 5.29
CA LEU A 136 4.58 -2.18 3.92
C LEU A 136 3.15 -2.74 3.77
N ALA A 137 2.89 -3.91 4.34
CA ALA A 137 1.57 -4.53 4.33
C ALA A 137 0.54 -3.67 5.10
N GLY A 138 0.91 -3.13 6.26
CA GLY A 138 0.06 -2.23 7.04
C GLY A 138 -0.26 -0.94 6.28
N LEU A 139 0.72 -0.34 5.61
CA LEU A 139 0.50 0.83 4.77
C LEU A 139 -0.42 0.51 3.57
N ALA A 140 -0.18 -0.60 2.89
CA ALA A 140 -1.00 -1.06 1.78
C ALA A 140 -2.45 -1.33 2.22
N ALA A 141 -2.63 -1.99 3.37
CA ALA A 141 -3.93 -2.21 3.99
C ALA A 141 -4.61 -0.88 4.31
N SER A 142 -3.90 0.07 4.93
CA SER A 142 -4.41 1.41 5.20
C SER A 142 -4.91 2.11 3.93
N ARG A 143 -4.11 2.06 2.84
CA ARG A 143 -4.53 2.60 1.55
C ARG A 143 -5.78 1.92 1.00
N PHE A 144 -5.90 0.61 1.14
CA PHE A 144 -7.09 -0.12 0.69
C PHE A 144 -8.32 0.28 1.51
N LEU A 145 -8.21 0.38 2.83
CA LEU A 145 -9.28 0.84 3.71
C LEU A 145 -9.72 2.26 3.33
N THR A 146 -8.78 3.19 3.15
CA THR A 146 -9.08 4.57 2.72
C THR A 146 -9.71 4.62 1.33
N ALA A 147 -9.17 3.89 0.36
CA ALA A 147 -9.71 3.84 -1.00
C ALA A 147 -11.10 3.20 -1.04
N SER A 148 -11.36 2.21 -0.18
CA SER A 148 -12.66 1.56 -0.09
C SER A 148 -13.70 2.43 0.61
N ALA A 149 -13.30 3.32 1.52
CA ALA A 149 -14.17 4.32 2.12
C ALA A 149 -14.64 5.37 1.09
N ILE A 150 -13.74 5.83 0.23
CA ILE A 150 -14.03 6.82 -0.84
C ILE A 150 -15.05 6.30 -1.85
N ARG A 151 -15.08 4.98 -2.13
CA ARG A 151 -16.11 4.38 -2.99
C ARG A 151 -17.50 4.34 -2.36
N LYS A 152 -17.60 4.41 -1.03
CA LYS A 152 -18.88 4.41 -0.31
C LYS A 152 -19.51 5.81 -0.20
N SER A 153 -18.75 6.85 -0.56
CA SER A 153 -19.17 8.25 -0.63
C SER A 153 -19.26 8.76 -2.07
N SER A 154 -19.81 7.95 -2.99
CA SER A 154 -20.46 8.53 -4.16
C SER A 154 -21.88 8.90 -3.72
N PRO A 155 -22.21 10.19 -3.52
CA PRO A 155 -23.61 10.57 -3.49
C PRO A 155 -24.16 10.17 -4.86
N SER A 156 -25.11 9.24 -4.88
CA SER A 156 -26.01 9.09 -6.01
C SER A 156 -26.44 10.50 -6.39
N ALA A 157 -26.02 10.98 -7.56
CA ALA A 157 -26.56 12.19 -8.10
C ALA A 157 -28.09 12.02 -8.04
N PRO A 158 -28.84 12.88 -7.33
CA PRO A 158 -30.28 12.82 -7.39
C PRO A 158 -30.63 12.91 -8.87
N GLY A 159 -31.38 11.93 -9.34
CA GLY A 159 -31.78 11.83 -10.74
C GLY A 159 -32.18 13.22 -11.20
N LYS A 160 -31.51 13.69 -12.26
CA LYS A 160 -31.99 14.86 -12.99
C LYS A 160 -33.41 14.51 -13.39
N MET A 161 -34.35 15.08 -12.65
CA MET A 161 -35.77 15.06 -12.93
C MET A 161 -35.89 15.47 -14.40
N GLN A 162 -36.25 14.51 -15.25
CA GLN A 162 -36.70 14.81 -16.60
C GLN A 162 -37.89 15.75 -16.41
N ALA A 163 -37.64 17.05 -16.60
CA ALA A 163 -38.70 18.00 -16.78
C ALA A 163 -39.41 17.56 -18.06
N SER A 164 -40.56 16.91 -17.87
CA SER A 164 -41.58 16.75 -18.89
C SER A 164 -41.99 18.14 -19.35
N THR A 165 -41.35 18.63 -20.41
CA THR A 165 -41.84 19.79 -21.14
C THR A 165 -43.02 19.31 -21.96
N ASP A 166 -44.19 19.37 -21.33
CA ASP A 166 -45.49 19.35 -21.98
C ASP A 166 -45.53 20.58 -22.91
N PHE A 167 -45.28 20.36 -24.21
CA PHE A 167 -45.52 21.36 -25.25
C PHE A 167 -46.76 20.92 -26.02
N GLN A 168 -47.91 21.32 -25.48
CA GLN A 168 -49.20 21.20 -26.12
C GLN A 168 -49.65 22.56 -26.70
N LEU A 169 -50.15 22.48 -27.94
CA LEU A 169 -51.00 23.44 -28.69
C LEU A 169 -50.29 24.70 -29.26
N SER A 170 -50.56 25.19 -30.49
CA SER A 170 -51.57 24.87 -31.50
C SER A 170 -51.24 25.54 -32.85
N SER A 171 -51.63 24.86 -33.94
CA SER A 171 -52.23 25.37 -35.19
C SER A 171 -51.67 26.61 -35.90
N THR A 172 -51.12 26.41 -37.11
CA THR A 172 -51.53 27.08 -38.37
C THR A 172 -51.01 26.22 -39.54
N ALA A 173 -51.86 25.49 -40.25
CA ALA A 173 -52.47 25.91 -41.52
C ALA A 173 -51.45 26.20 -42.64
N GLY A 174 -51.49 25.40 -43.71
CA GLY A 174 -50.82 25.65 -44.99
C GLY A 174 -50.10 24.41 -45.53
N THR A 175 -50.79 23.49 -46.18
CA THR A 175 -51.04 23.46 -47.64
C THR A 175 -49.78 23.25 -48.49
N SER A 176 -49.81 22.13 -49.23
CA SER A 176 -49.34 21.98 -50.60
C SER A 176 -47.83 22.02 -50.90
N GLY A 177 -47.31 20.89 -51.39
CA GLY A 177 -46.49 20.92 -52.61
C GLY A 177 -45.26 20.00 -52.68
N GLY A 178 -45.46 18.76 -53.11
CA GLY A 178 -44.66 18.09 -54.16
C GLY A 178 -43.24 17.58 -53.85
N PRO A 179 -42.88 16.34 -54.27
CA PRO A 179 -41.50 15.89 -54.27
C PRO A 179 -40.82 16.25 -55.60
N HIS A 180 -39.62 16.83 -55.56
CA HIS A 180 -38.74 16.87 -56.72
C HIS A 180 -37.32 16.43 -56.34
N ASN A 181 -36.93 15.31 -56.95
CA ASN A 181 -35.58 14.78 -57.06
C ASN A 181 -34.74 15.66 -58.01
N GLY A 182 -33.43 15.69 -57.73
CA GLY A 182 -32.37 16.21 -58.59
C GLY A 182 -31.02 15.94 -57.95
#